data_AF-A0A0B6X6Q2-F1
#
_entry.id   AF-A0A0B6X6Q2-F1
#
_cell.length_a   1.000
_cell.length_b   1.000
_cell.length_c   1.000
_cell.angle_alpha   90.00
_cell.angle_beta   90.00
_cell.angle_gamma   90.00
#
_symmetry.space_group_name_H-M   'P 1'
#
loop_
_entity.id
_entity.type
_entity.pdbx_description
1 polymer ?
#
loop_
_entity_poly.entity_id
_entity_poly.type
_entity_poly.pdbx_seq_one_letter_code
_entity_poly.pdbx_strand_id
1 'polypeptide(L)' 'MYTGTHKQIWRAVMTRDNVNNKSQKMSARVPHEIADNVESLKEPGESTAQFIVTALQGEIKRRQRRTKASSEQ' A
#
# COMPACT_ATOMS: atom_id res chain seq x y z
N MET A 1 4.65 25.59 -40.91
CA MET A 1 5.29 25.35 -39.60
C MET A 1 4.19 25.21 -38.56
N TYR A 2 3.68 24.00 -38.32
CA TYR A 2 2.63 23.77 -37.31
C TYR A 2 3.32 23.41 -35.99
N THR A 3 3.41 24.37 -35.07
CA THR A 3 3.96 24.17 -33.72
C THR A 3 2.81 24.24 -32.73
N GLY A 4 2.42 23.10 -32.17
CA GLY A 4 1.28 23.04 -31.26
C GLY A 4 1.13 21.69 -30.59
N THR A 5 2.09 21.35 -29.74
CA THR A 5 1.87 20.55 -28.52
C THR A 5 1.13 19.22 -28.68
N HIS A 6 1.84 18.27 -29.30
CA HIS A 6 1.56 16.84 -29.25
C HIS A 6 1.81 16.21 -27.86
N LYS A 7 1.52 16.93 -26.77
CA LYS A 7 1.93 16.58 -25.39
C LYS A 7 0.76 16.39 -24.42
N GLN A 8 -0.37 15.87 -24.92
CA GLN A 8 -1.51 15.44 -24.09
C GLN A 8 -1.92 13.98 -24.29
N ILE A 9 -1.15 13.22 -25.07
CA ILE A 9 -1.35 11.77 -25.27
C ILE A 9 -0.21 11.01 -24.57
N TRP A 10 -0.15 11.09 -23.24
CA TRP A 10 0.61 10.13 -22.40
C TRP A 10 0.16 10.13 -20.93
N ARG A 11 -1.06 10.58 -20.62
CA ARG A 11 -1.78 10.01 -19.48
C ARG A 11 -2.35 8.69 -19.97
N ALA A 12 -1.45 7.72 -20.12
CA ALA A 12 -1.80 6.37 -20.48
C ALA A 12 -3.02 5.96 -19.66
N VAL A 13 -4.09 5.64 -20.38
CA VAL A 13 -5.09 4.68 -19.96
C VAL A 13 -4.32 3.37 -19.75
N MET A 14 -3.62 3.28 -18.63
CA MET A 14 -3.15 2.03 -18.06
C MET A 14 -4.26 1.68 -17.10
N THR A 15 -5.13 0.76 -17.50
CA THR A 15 -5.89 -0.03 -16.53
C THR A 15 -4.85 -0.61 -15.59
N ARG A 16 -4.68 0.01 -14.42
CA ARG A 16 -3.85 -0.55 -13.37
C ARG A 16 -4.61 -1.80 -12.94
N ASP A 17 -4.24 -2.97 -13.46
CA ASP A 17 -4.85 -4.26 -13.08
C ASP A 17 -4.82 -4.50 -11.56
N ASN A 18 -3.99 -3.72 -10.86
CA ASN A 18 -3.86 -3.72 -9.42
C ASN A 18 -4.64 -2.58 -8.71
N VAL A 19 -5.50 -1.79 -9.36
CA VAL A 19 -6.29 -0.72 -8.71
C VAL A 19 -7.76 -0.82 -9.12
N ASN A 20 -8.67 -0.74 -8.15
CA ASN A 20 -10.11 -0.55 -8.35
C ASN A 20 -10.62 0.62 -7.48
N ASN A 21 -11.92 0.94 -7.56
CA ASN A 21 -12.52 2.08 -6.86
C ASN A 21 -12.35 2.08 -5.33
N LYS A 22 -12.04 0.94 -4.72
CA LYS A 22 -11.94 0.79 -3.27
C LYS A 22 -10.60 0.24 -2.78
N SER A 23 -9.74 -0.30 -3.66
CA SER A 23 -8.47 -0.91 -3.24
C SER A 23 -7.39 -0.90 -4.31
N GLN A 24 -6.14 -0.96 -3.84
CA GLN A 24 -4.97 -1.22 -4.66
C GLN A 24 -4.30 -2.51 -4.17
N LYS A 25 -4.08 -3.48 -5.07
CA LYS A 25 -3.27 -4.67 -4.81
C LYS A 25 -1.79 -4.27 -4.70
N MET A 26 -1.18 -4.71 -3.60
CA MET A 26 0.24 -4.58 -3.30
C MET A 26 0.79 -5.99 -3.06
N SER A 27 1.97 -6.31 -3.58
CA SER A 27 2.62 -7.61 -3.37
C SER A 27 4.09 -7.43 -3.06
N ALA A 28 4.59 -8.22 -2.10
CA ALA A 28 5.98 -8.31 -1.72
C ALA A 28 6.28 -9.76 -1.29
N ARG A 29 7.52 -10.20 -1.45
CA ARG A 29 7.98 -11.46 -0.87
C ARG A 29 8.39 -11.21 0.58
N VAL A 30 8.08 -12.15 1.46
CA VAL A 30 8.50 -12.14 2.86
C VAL A 30 9.34 -13.39 3.15
N PRO A 31 10.33 -13.33 4.05
CA PRO A 31 11.01 -14.52 4.55
C PRO A 31 10.03 -15.54 5.15
N HIS A 32 10.39 -16.83 5.10
CA HIS A 32 9.54 -17.91 5.64
C HIS A 32 9.22 -17.70 7.12
N GLU A 33 10.22 -17.33 7.93
CA GLU A 33 10.02 -17.02 9.35
C GLU A 33 8.94 -15.95 9.59
N ILE A 34 8.82 -14.97 8.70
CA ILE A 34 7.79 -13.92 8.82
C ILE A 34 6.43 -14.47 8.42
N ALA A 35 6.36 -15.29 7.35
CA ALA A 35 5.13 -15.94 6.96
C ALA A 35 4.60 -16.88 8.05
N ASP A 36 5.48 -17.68 8.66
CA ASP A 36 5.14 -18.60 9.75
C ASP A 36 4.65 -17.84 10.99
N ASN A 37 5.32 -16.73 11.33
CA ASN A 37 4.88 -15.85 12.41
C ASN A 37 3.48 -15.27 12.13
N VAL A 38 3.20 -14.81 10.91
CA VAL A 38 1.87 -14.31 10.54
C VAL A 38 0.81 -15.40 10.71
N GLU A 39 1.06 -16.64 10.28
CA GLU A 39 0.10 -17.73 10.45
C GLU A 39 -0.11 -18.08 11.93
N SER A 40 0.95 -18.08 12.75
CA SER A 40 0.88 -18.43 14.16
C SER A 40 0.24 -17.37 15.08
N LEU A 41 0.32 -16.09 14.70
CA LEU A 41 -0.12 -14.96 15.51
C LEU A 41 -1.49 -14.40 15.12
N LYS A 42 -2.16 -14.98 14.12
CA LYS A 42 -3.52 -14.60 13.77
C LYS A 42 -4.48 -14.94 14.89
N GLU A 43 -5.47 -14.08 15.05
CA GLU A 43 -6.61 -14.39 15.89
C GLU A 43 -7.52 -15.45 15.24
N PRO A 44 -8.28 -16.24 16.02
CA PRO A 44 -9.23 -17.20 15.47
C PRO A 44 -10.22 -16.54 14.49
N GLY A 45 -10.24 -17.02 13.25
CA GLY A 45 -11.09 -16.48 12.18
C GLY A 45 -10.51 -15.28 11.42
N GLU A 46 -9.31 -14.81 11.77
CA GLU A 46 -8.63 -13.75 11.03
C GLU A 46 -7.96 -14.29 9.76
N SER A 47 -8.17 -13.60 8.64
CA SER A 47 -7.48 -13.90 7.38
C SER A 47 -6.09 -13.25 7.32
N THR A 48 -5.18 -13.82 6.53
CA THR A 48 -3.85 -13.21 6.26
C THR A 48 -3.99 -11.79 5.73
N ALA A 49 -4.98 -11.53 4.88
CA ALA A 49 -5.23 -10.20 4.34
C ALA A 49 -5.62 -9.20 5.43
N GLN A 50 -6.50 -9.58 6.36
CA GLN A 50 -6.88 -8.73 7.50
C GLN A 50 -5.67 -8.42 8.38
N PHE A 51 -4.89 -9.44 8.73
CA PHE A 51 -3.67 -9.27 9.54
C PHE A 51 -2.71 -8.26 8.88
N ILE A 52 -2.42 -8.44 7.58
CA ILE A 52 -1.53 -7.56 6.81
C ILE A 52 -2.08 -6.13 6.77
N VAL A 53 -3.37 -5.95 6.50
CA VAL A 53 -3.99 -4.61 6.44
C VAL A 53 -3.89 -3.92 7.81
N THR A 54 -4.19 -4.63 8.90
CA THR A 54 -4.08 -4.11 10.27
C THR A 54 -2.65 -3.68 10.60
N ALA A 55 -1.67 -4.54 10.30
CA ALA A 55 -0.25 -4.24 10.52
C ALA A 55 0.20 -2.99 9.74
N LEU A 56 -0.19 -2.88 8.46
CA LEU A 56 0.10 -1.70 7.63
C LEU A 56 -0.54 -0.43 8.19
N GLN A 57 -1.80 -0.49 8.63
CA GLN A 57 -2.47 0.65 9.25
C GLN A 57 -1.78 1.10 10.54
N GLY A 58 -1.32 0.16 11.36
CA GLY A 58 -0.55 0.43 12.56
C GLY A 58 0.75 1.18 12.25
N GLU A 59 1.52 0.69 11.27
CA GLU A 59 2.77 1.30 10.85
C GLU A 59 2.58 2.70 10.22
N ILE A 60 1.54 2.89 9.41
CA ILE A 60 1.18 4.21 8.86
C ILE A 60 0.91 5.20 9.99
N LYS A 61 0.04 4.84 10.95
CA LYS A 61 -0.28 5.70 12.10
C LYS A 61 0.98 6.03 12.91
N ARG A 62 1.87 5.05 13.15
CA ARG A 62 3.13 5.26 13.86
C ARG A 62 4.02 6.29 13.17
N ARG A 63 4.17 6.20 11.84
CA ARG A 63 4.97 7.17 11.06
C ARG A 63 4.34 8.56 11.03
N GLN A 64 3.02 8.65 10.87
CA GLN A 64 2.30 9.93 10.90
C GLN A 64 2.47 10.67 12.23
N ARG A 65 2.45 9.96 13.37
CA ARG A 65 2.70 10.56 14.69
C ARG A 65 4.10 11.13 14.81
N ARG A 66 5.12 10.44 14.29
CA ARG A 66 6.51 10.94 14.29
C ARG A 66 6.66 12.21 13.47
N THR A 67 6.01 12.28 12.31
CA THR A 67 6.05 13.47 11.46
C THR A 67 5.40 14.68 12.14
N LYS A 68 4.23 14.49 12.78
CA LYS A 68 3.55 15.57 13.51
C LYS A 68 4.38 16.10 14.68
N ALA A 69 4.96 15.21 15.48
CA ALA A 69 5.82 15.60 16.60
C ALA A 69 7.07 16.38 16.15
N SER A 70 7.57 16.12 14.94
CA SER A 70 8.73 16.83 14.37
C SER A 70 8.37 18.16 13.71
N SER A 71 7.10 18.39 13.35
CA SER A 71 6.63 19.65 12.73
C SER A 71 6.15 20.69 13.75
N GLU A 72 6.02 20.30 15.01
CA GLU A 72 5.62 21.17 16.14
C GLU A 72 6.83 21.63 16.98
N GLN A 73 8.07 21.37 16.52
CA GLN A 73 9.31 21.85 17.12
C GLN A 73 9.91 23.03 16.35
#